data_AF-A0A2G8KNZ6-F1
#
_entry.id   AF-A0A2G8KNZ6-F1
#
_cell.length_a   1.000
_cell.length_b   1.000
_cell.length_c   1.000
_cell.angle_alpha   90.00
_cell.angle_beta   90.00
_cell.angle_gamma   90.00
#
_symmetry.space_group_name_H-M   'P 1'
#
loop_
_entity.id
_entity.type
_entity.pdbx_description
1 polymer ?
#
loop_
_entity_poly.entity_id
_entity_poly.type
_entity_poly.pdbx_seq_one_letter_code
_entity_poly.pdbx_strand_id
1 'polypeptide(L)'
;MTTGALPPDLSYIALARHGGEDYIFALLTGYCDPPAGVDIRDELYYNPYFPGQAIGMAPPLYNEILEYEDGTPATLGQLTKDVSTFLRWAAEPEHDQRKRMGLKMLMIFSLLISAAYYLKRHKWTVMKSRKIAYRPPPN
;
A
#
# COMPACT_ATOMS: atom_id res chain seq x y z
N MET A 1 29.86 -4.44 -8.00
CA MET A 1 30.42 -3.41 -7.09
C MET A 1 29.62 -2.15 -7.33
N THR A 2 29.04 -1.53 -6.31
CA THR A 2 28.23 -0.30 -6.48
C THR A 2 29.14 0.92 -6.53
N THR A 3 28.85 1.83 -7.45
CA THR A 3 29.73 2.93 -7.86
C THR A 3 29.47 4.15 -6.99
N GLY A 4 29.83 4.02 -5.71
CA GLY A 4 29.57 5.03 -4.67
C GLY A 4 28.12 5.09 -4.18
N ALA A 5 27.18 4.41 -4.87
CA ALA A 5 25.79 4.28 -4.42
C ALA A 5 25.69 3.25 -3.29
N LEU A 6 25.11 3.66 -2.16
CA LEU A 6 24.81 2.77 -1.04
C LEU A 6 23.49 2.04 -1.31
N PRO A 7 23.46 0.70 -1.42
CA PRO A 7 22.19 -0.02 -1.51
C PRO A 7 21.37 0.23 -0.24
N PRO A 8 20.09 0.64 -0.36
CA PRO A 8 19.25 0.85 0.81
C PRO A 8 18.94 -0.49 1.47
N ASP A 9 18.70 -0.46 2.78
CA ASP A 9 18.14 -1.61 3.47
C ASP A 9 16.72 -1.92 2.95
N LEU A 10 16.42 -3.21 2.77
CA LEU A 10 15.18 -3.66 2.15
C LEU A 10 14.07 -3.97 3.15
N SER A 11 14.35 -3.97 4.46
CA SER A 11 13.36 -4.38 5.49
C SER A 11 12.09 -3.54 5.45
N TYR A 12 12.21 -2.22 5.19
CA TYR A 12 11.09 -1.28 5.14
C TYR A 12 10.89 -0.63 3.77
N ILE A 13 11.55 -1.13 2.71
CA ILE A 13 11.59 -0.44 1.41
C ILE A 13 10.21 -0.27 0.78
N ALA A 14 9.30 -1.23 0.99
CA ALA A 14 7.92 -1.18 0.51
C ALA A 14 7.07 -0.11 1.22
N LEU A 15 7.45 0.36 2.41
CA LEU A 15 6.79 1.47 3.11
C LEU A 15 7.56 2.79 2.95
N ALA A 16 8.87 2.71 2.71
CA ALA A 16 9.76 3.86 2.59
C ALA A 16 9.72 4.53 1.20
N ARG A 17 8.97 3.97 0.24
CA ARG A 17 8.80 4.51 -1.11
C ARG A 17 7.32 4.68 -1.43
N HIS A 18 7.00 5.79 -2.09
CA HIS A 18 5.65 6.03 -2.59
C HIS A 18 5.29 4.97 -3.64
N GLY A 19 4.07 4.46 -3.60
CA GLY A 19 3.61 3.34 -4.42
C GLY A 19 3.96 1.96 -3.86
N GLY A 20 4.86 1.87 -2.87
CA GLY A 20 5.19 0.63 -2.17
C GLY A 20 5.54 -0.54 -3.09
N GLU A 21 4.84 -1.66 -2.93
CA GLU A 21 5.02 -2.86 -3.75
C GLU A 21 4.85 -2.60 -5.26
N ASP A 22 3.94 -1.70 -5.67
CA ASP A 22 3.72 -1.37 -7.08
C ASP A 22 4.93 -0.65 -7.66
N TYR A 23 5.55 0.24 -6.86
CA TYR A 23 6.78 0.92 -7.25
C TYR A 23 7.95 -0.06 -7.40
N ILE A 24 8.09 -1.00 -6.46
CA ILE A 24 9.14 -2.03 -6.52
C ILE A 24 8.94 -2.90 -7.77
N PHE A 25 7.71 -3.30 -8.05
CA PHE A 25 7.39 -4.10 -9.23
C PHE A 25 7.71 -3.37 -10.54
N ALA A 26 7.26 -2.12 -10.66
CA ALA A 26 7.51 -1.29 -11.83
C ALA A 26 9.01 -1.01 -12.01
N LEU A 27 9.74 -0.77 -10.92
CA LEU A 27 11.18 -0.54 -10.96
C LEU A 27 11.92 -1.79 -11.47
N LEU A 28 11.62 -2.97 -10.96
CA LEU A 28 12.34 -4.20 -11.31
C LEU A 28 12.02 -4.70 -12.72
N THR A 29 10.79 -4.50 -13.21
CA THR A 29 10.39 -4.86 -14.58
C THR A 29 10.67 -3.77 -15.61
N GLY A 30 10.90 -2.53 -15.19
CA GLY A 30 10.90 -1.35 -16.05
C GLY A 30 12.23 -0.96 -16.68
N TYR A 31 13.27 -1.78 -16.53
CA TYR A 31 14.56 -1.51 -17.19
C TYR A 31 14.41 -1.54 -18.72
N CYS A 32 14.82 -0.46 -19.37
CA CYS A 32 14.77 -0.33 -20.83
C CYS A 32 15.90 0.59 -21.33
N ASP A 33 16.06 0.63 -22.65
CA ASP A 33 17.03 1.54 -23.27
C ASP A 33 16.59 3.01 -23.10
N PRO A 34 17.54 3.94 -22.91
CA PRO A 34 17.22 5.36 -22.79
C PRO A 34 16.57 5.88 -24.08
N PRO A 35 15.55 6.73 -23.99
CA PRO A 35 14.94 7.36 -25.16
C PRO A 35 15.94 8.31 -25.84
N ALA A 36 15.67 8.63 -27.11
CA ALA A 36 16.52 9.51 -27.88
C ALA A 36 16.78 10.86 -27.16
N GLY A 37 18.06 11.24 -27.04
CA GLY A 37 18.49 12.49 -26.41
C GLY A 37 18.74 12.41 -24.90
N VAL A 38 18.61 11.23 -24.28
CA VAL A 38 18.99 10.99 -22.88
C VAL A 38 20.33 10.25 -22.82
N ASP A 39 21.39 10.97 -22.45
CA ASP A 39 22.69 10.37 -22.18
C ASP A 39 22.80 9.99 -20.70
N ILE A 40 23.01 8.70 -20.44
CA ILE A 40 23.22 8.16 -19.10
C ILE A 40 24.73 8.06 -18.86
N ARG A 41 25.17 8.55 -17.70
CA ARG A 41 26.58 8.48 -17.30
C ARG A 41 27.00 7.02 -17.18
N ASP A 42 28.28 6.77 -17.44
CA ASP A 42 28.87 5.45 -17.24
C ASP A 42 28.55 4.91 -15.84
N GLU A 43 28.23 3.61 -15.80
CA GLU A 43 27.85 2.85 -14.59
C GLU A 43 26.46 3.18 -13.98
N LEU A 44 25.67 4.03 -14.63
CA LEU A 44 24.24 4.19 -14.34
C LEU A 44 23.40 3.46 -15.41
N TYR A 45 22.19 3.07 -15.03
CA TYR A 45 21.22 2.39 -15.89
C TYR A 45 19.96 3.23 -16.03
N TYR A 46 19.33 3.18 -17.20
CA TYR A 46 18.08 3.88 -17.42
C TYR A 46 16.90 3.11 -16.82
N ASN A 47 16.05 3.81 -16.07
CA ASN A 47 14.78 3.27 -15.61
C ASN A 47 13.74 4.41 -15.47
N PRO A 48 12.63 4.38 -16.22
CA PRO A 48 11.67 5.48 -16.24
C PRO A 48 10.92 5.66 -14.92
N TYR A 49 10.85 4.61 -14.07
CA TYR A 49 10.18 4.67 -12.77
C TYR A 49 11.08 5.21 -11.66
N PHE A 50 12.40 5.20 -11.85
CA PHE A 50 13.33 5.74 -10.86
C PHE A 50 13.34 7.28 -10.93
N PRO A 51 13.27 8.00 -9.78
CA PRO A 51 13.38 9.46 -9.77
C PRO A 51 14.70 9.92 -10.39
N GLY A 52 14.62 10.75 -11.44
CA GLY A 52 15.80 11.19 -12.21
C GLY A 52 16.27 10.21 -13.28
N GLN A 53 15.52 9.13 -13.52
CA GLN A 53 15.65 8.17 -14.62
C GLN A 53 16.98 7.41 -14.75
N ALA A 54 17.98 7.73 -13.93
CA ALA A 54 19.29 7.10 -13.90
C ALA A 54 19.53 6.44 -12.54
N ILE A 55 19.63 5.11 -12.52
CA ILE A 55 19.81 4.31 -11.30
C ILE A 55 21.18 3.62 -11.29
N GLY A 56 21.88 3.64 -10.15
CA GLY A 56 23.16 2.93 -9.96
C GLY A 56 23.02 1.43 -9.69
N MET A 57 21.88 0.84 -10.04
CA MET A 57 21.57 -0.58 -9.85
C MET A 57 21.41 -1.22 -11.23
N ALA A 58 22.26 -2.19 -11.55
CA ALA A 58 22.11 -3.03 -12.73
C ALA A 58 20.80 -3.84 -12.65
N PRO A 59 20.18 -4.23 -13.78
CA PRO A 59 18.99 -5.08 -13.79
C PRO A 59 19.23 -6.34 -12.96
N PRO A 60 18.55 -6.51 -11.81
CA PRO A 60 18.89 -7.58 -10.87
C PRO A 60 18.20 -8.91 -11.19
N LEU A 61 17.15 -8.88 -12.01
CA LEU A 61 16.33 -10.04 -12.35
C LEU A 61 16.27 -10.20 -13.88
N TYR A 62 16.30 -11.46 -14.32
CA TYR A 62 16.07 -11.88 -15.70
C TYR A 62 15.35 -13.23 -15.70
N ASN A 63 14.79 -13.62 -16.85
CA ASN A 63 14.08 -14.89 -16.96
C ASN A 63 14.99 -16.07 -16.61
N GLU A 64 14.45 -17.03 -15.88
CA GLU A 64 15.09 -18.30 -15.53
C GLU A 64 16.37 -18.13 -14.68
N ILE A 65 16.48 -17.03 -13.92
CA ILE A 65 17.60 -16.81 -12.99
C ILE A 65 17.67 -17.83 -11.84
N LEU A 66 16.54 -18.43 -11.49
CA LEU A 66 16.42 -19.46 -10.45
C LEU A 66 15.34 -20.47 -10.83
N GLU A 67 15.36 -21.63 -10.17
CA GLU A 67 14.33 -22.65 -10.27
C GLU A 67 13.49 -22.63 -8.99
N TYR A 68 12.16 -22.55 -9.14
CA TYR A 68 11.26 -22.65 -8.00
C TYR A 68 11.10 -24.10 -7.54
N GLU A 69 11.05 -24.32 -6.23
CA GLU A 69 10.84 -25.67 -5.65
C GLU A 69 9.46 -26.27 -6.00
N ASP A 70 8.48 -25.41 -6.29
CA ASP A 70 7.12 -25.82 -6.65
C ASP A 70 6.90 -26.02 -8.16
N GLY A 71 7.94 -25.81 -8.97
CA GLY A 71 7.90 -25.92 -10.43
C GLY A 71 7.25 -24.73 -11.15
N THR A 72 7.01 -23.61 -10.46
CA THR A 72 6.52 -22.37 -11.11
C THR A 72 7.54 -21.86 -12.14
N PRO A 73 7.11 -21.45 -13.34
CA PRO A 73 8.03 -20.90 -14.34
C PRO A 73 8.61 -19.55 -13.89
N ALA A 74 9.93 -19.47 -13.82
CA ALA A 74 10.68 -18.31 -13.35
C ALA A 74 10.78 -17.18 -14.39
N THR A 75 9.64 -16.65 -14.81
CA THR A 75 9.58 -15.45 -15.64
C THR A 75 9.88 -14.19 -14.83
N LEU A 76 10.41 -13.15 -15.49
CA LEU A 76 10.73 -11.87 -14.86
C LEU A 76 9.54 -11.28 -14.09
N GLY A 77 8.33 -11.34 -14.66
CA GLY A 77 7.13 -10.84 -14.02
C GLY A 77 6.75 -11.63 -12.76
N GLN A 78 6.91 -12.96 -12.80
CA GLN A 78 6.63 -13.84 -11.66
C GLN A 78 7.62 -13.60 -10.51
N LEU A 79 8.92 -13.60 -10.82
CA LEU A 79 9.98 -13.32 -9.86
C LEU A 79 9.79 -11.95 -9.18
N THR A 80 9.50 -10.94 -9.99
CA THR A 80 9.30 -9.58 -9.49
C THR A 80 8.08 -9.48 -8.58
N LYS A 81 6.98 -10.14 -8.95
CA LYS A 81 5.77 -10.21 -8.12
C LYS A 81 6.05 -10.86 -6.77
N ASP A 82 6.77 -11.97 -6.76
CA ASP A 82 7.04 -12.73 -5.54
C ASP A 82 7.98 -11.96 -4.61
N VAL A 83 9.05 -11.35 -5.15
CA VAL A 83 9.95 -10.47 -4.39
C VAL A 83 9.21 -9.26 -3.81
N SER A 84 8.36 -8.61 -4.61
CA SER A 84 7.57 -7.45 -4.14
C SER A 84 6.60 -7.84 -3.02
N THR A 85 5.98 -9.01 -3.14
CA THR A 85 5.08 -9.57 -2.11
C THR A 85 5.84 -9.90 -0.83
N PHE A 86 7.02 -10.52 -0.94
CA PHE A 86 7.88 -10.80 0.19
C PHE A 86 8.35 -9.54 0.91
N LEU A 87 8.78 -8.51 0.16
CA LEU A 87 9.20 -7.22 0.73
C LEU A 87 8.03 -6.48 1.39
N ARG A 88 6.80 -6.63 0.88
CA ARG A 88 5.60 -6.11 1.54
C ARG A 88 5.36 -6.79 2.89
N TRP A 89 5.49 -8.11 2.94
CA TRP A 89 5.40 -8.85 4.20
C TRP A 89 6.53 -8.49 5.18
N ALA A 90 7.76 -8.35 4.71
CA ALA A 90 8.90 -7.97 5.54
C ALA A 90 8.70 -6.58 6.17
N ALA A 91 8.10 -5.65 5.43
CA ALA A 91 7.80 -4.31 5.92
C ALA A 91 6.56 -4.24 6.83
N GLU A 92 5.55 -5.11 6.63
CA GLU A 92 4.31 -5.18 7.43
C GLU A 92 3.94 -6.63 7.81
N PRO A 93 4.63 -7.26 8.77
CA PRO A 93 4.34 -8.64 9.17
C PRO A 93 2.95 -8.80 9.82
N GLU A 94 2.38 -7.73 10.40
CA GLU A 94 1.07 -7.74 11.06
C GLU A 94 -0.11 -7.55 10.09
N HIS A 95 0.14 -7.38 8.80
CA HIS A 95 -0.86 -7.04 7.79
C HIS A 95 -2.13 -7.91 7.84
N ASP A 96 -1.96 -9.23 7.93
CA ASP A 96 -3.07 -10.19 7.91
C ASP A 96 -3.88 -10.15 9.21
N GLN A 97 -3.19 -10.07 10.35
CA GLN A 97 -3.83 -9.93 11.65
C GLN A 97 -4.58 -8.60 11.77
N ARG A 98 -3.98 -7.51 11.27
CA ARG A 98 -4.57 -6.17 11.23
C ARG A 98 -5.86 -6.16 10.40
N LYS A 99 -5.87 -6.76 9.20
CA LYS A 99 -7.08 -6.87 8.37
C LYS A 99 -8.16 -7.74 9.01
N ARG A 100 -7.78 -8.89 9.60
CA ARG A 100 -8.73 -9.76 10.32
C ARG A 100 -9.37 -9.05 11.51
N MET A 101 -8.59 -8.32 12.30
CA MET A 101 -9.10 -7.54 13.43
C MET A 101 -9.97 -6.36 12.95
N GLY A 102 -9.57 -5.68 11.89
CA GLY A 102 -10.36 -4.60 11.26
C GLY A 102 -11.74 -5.07 10.83
N LEU A 103 -11.85 -6.25 10.20
CA LEU A 103 -13.16 -6.80 9.83
C LEU A 103 -14.05 -7.06 11.05
N LYS A 104 -13.50 -7.67 12.11
CA LYS A 104 -14.23 -7.89 13.37
C LYS A 104 -14.69 -6.57 13.99
N MET A 105 -13.83 -5.56 13.99
CA MET A 105 -14.14 -4.22 14.49
C MET A 105 -15.31 -3.62 13.72
N LEU A 106 -15.27 -3.60 12.39
CA LEU A 106 -16.34 -3.03 11.55
C LEU A 106 -17.70 -3.69 11.82
N MET A 107 -17.74 -5.02 11.95
CA MET A 107 -18.97 -5.74 12.28
C MET A 107 -19.52 -5.36 13.66
N ILE A 108 -18.68 -5.32 14.70
CA ILE A 108 -19.12 -4.96 16.05
C ILE A 108 -19.56 -3.49 16.12
N PHE A 109 -18.78 -2.57 15.55
CA PHE A 109 -19.10 -1.14 15.57
C PHE A 109 -20.35 -0.82 14.78
N SER A 110 -20.60 -1.46 13.64
CA SER A 110 -21.85 -1.24 12.89
C SER A 110 -23.09 -1.62 13.71
N LEU A 111 -23.03 -2.74 14.45
CA LEU A 111 -24.09 -3.15 15.36
C LEU A 111 -24.25 -2.15 16.52
N LEU A 112 -23.15 -1.78 17.18
CA LEU A 112 -23.16 -0.85 18.31
C LEU A 112 -23.64 0.55 17.92
N ILE A 113 -23.21 1.07 16.78
CA ILE A 113 -23.65 2.37 16.24
C ILE A 113 -25.15 2.32 15.95
N SER A 114 -25.65 1.25 15.35
CA SER A 114 -27.08 1.07 15.06
C SER A 114 -27.91 1.02 16.35
N ALA A 115 -27.46 0.25 17.34
CA ALA A 115 -28.11 0.17 18.65
C ALA A 115 -28.08 1.51 19.40
N ALA A 116 -26.92 2.18 19.43
CA ALA A 116 -26.76 3.48 20.07
C ALA A 116 -27.64 4.55 19.38
N TYR A 117 -27.71 4.54 18.05
CA TYR A 117 -28.58 5.42 17.30
C TYR A 117 -30.05 5.18 17.63
N TYR A 118 -30.48 3.91 17.69
CA TYR A 118 -31.83 3.53 18.10
C TYR A 118 -32.15 4.02 19.51
N LEU A 119 -31.27 3.76 20.49
CA LEU A 119 -31.46 4.21 21.87
C LEU A 119 -31.53 5.73 21.98
N LYS A 120 -30.68 6.44 21.23
CA LYS A 120 -30.71 7.90 21.14
C LYS A 120 -32.04 8.39 20.57
N ARG A 121 -32.54 7.80 19.49
CA ARG A 121 -33.86 8.15 18.93
C ARG A 121 -34.97 7.89 19.94
N HIS A 122 -34.96 6.71 20.57
CA HIS A 122 -35.96 6.31 21.54
C HIS A 122 -36.04 7.29 22.73
N LYS A 123 -34.90 7.58 23.39
CA LYS A 123 -34.85 8.51 24.54
C LYS A 123 -35.26 9.94 24.17
N TRP A 124 -34.88 10.41 22.99
CA TRP A 124 -35.21 11.76 22.54
C TRP A 124 -36.63 11.90 21.99
N THR A 125 -37.40 10.81 21.90
CA THR A 125 -38.77 10.84 21.35
C THR A 125 -39.64 11.84 22.11
N VAL A 126 -39.62 11.81 23.45
CA VAL A 126 -40.45 12.68 24.30
C VAL A 126 -40.16 14.16 24.05
N MET A 127 -38.87 14.53 24.00
CA MET A 127 -38.47 15.91 23.76
C MET A 127 -38.78 16.36 22.33
N LYS A 128 -38.72 15.45 21.36
CA LYS A 128 -38.96 15.76 19.94
C LYS A 128 -40.43 15.79 19.57
N SER A 129 -41.30 15.06 20.29
CA SER A 129 -42.75 15.02 20.03
C SER A 129 -43.56 16.00 20.89
N ARG A 130 -42.92 16.70 21.83
CA ARG A 130 -43.61 17.65 22.72
C ARG A 130 -44.30 18.76 21.93
N LYS A 131 -45.56 19.04 22.26
CA LYS A 131 -46.30 20.22 21.79
C LYS A 131 -46.33 21.24 22.92
N ILE A 132 -45.87 22.46 22.66
CA ILE A 132 -45.83 23.55 23.63
C ILE A 132 -46.83 24.61 23.20
N ALA A 133 -47.71 25.01 24.10
CA ALA A 133 -48.63 26.14 23.91
C ALA A 133 -48.28 27.24 24.91
N TYR A 134 -47.98 28.43 24.41
CA TYR A 134 -47.78 29.61 25.24
C TYR A 134 -49.13 30.27 25.53
N ARG A 135 -49.42 30.53 26.81
CA ARG A 135 -50.63 31.24 27.25
C ARG A 135 -50.20 32.49 28.03
N PRO A 136 -50.27 33.70 27.42
CA PRO A 136 -49.88 34.92 28.11
C PRO A 136 -50.88 35.25 29.24
N PRO A 137 -50.43 35.89 30.33
CA PRO A 137 -51.31 36.31 31.42
C PRO A 137 -52.25 37.44 30.97
N PRO A 138 -53.44 37.57 31.60
CA PRO A 138 -54.31 38.71 31.38
C PRO A 138 -53.67 40.00 31.94
N ASN A 139 -53.96 41.13 31.27
CA ASN A 139 -53.43 42.47 31.55
C ASN A 139 -53.74 42.97 32.96
#